data_AF-A0A414AUF8-F1
#
_entry.id   AF-A0A414AUF8-F1
#
_cell.length_a   1.000
_cell.length_b   1.000
_cell.length_c   1.000
_cell.angle_alpha   90.00
_cell.angle_beta   90.00
_cell.angle_gamma   90.00
#
_symmetry.space_group_name_H-M   'P 1'
#
loop_
_entity.id
_entity.type
_entity.pdbx_description
1 polymer ?
#
loop_
_entity_poly.entity_id
_entity_poly.type
_entity_poly.pdbx_seq_one_letter_code
_entity_poly.pdbx_strand_id
1 'polypeptide(L)'
;MKRKIALLLITGICLANTVPCFASPSMKVSVSSSEENQYSTLPDGDTLQKDVGFRPKAPASLAGGYLFGSGNITESFDLDSNGAPVNKQKGISFKYIKKDNNTSKSVSLSAEPASGQSLSSNASVIKYGETDLYYSTAEANSLAWIDGDVRYILMDINKIVTRDELVAMAEDMIDLGKDLH
;
A
#
# COMPACT_ATOMS: atom_id res chain seq x y z
N MET A 1 21.80 -6.28 18.20
CA MET A 1 20.67 -5.36 18.46
C MET A 1 19.36 -6.07 18.13
N LYS A 2 18.30 -5.87 18.92
CA LYS A 2 17.04 -6.63 18.78
C LYS A 2 16.16 -5.97 17.71
N ARG A 3 15.86 -6.71 16.64
CA ARG A 3 14.96 -6.29 15.55
C ARG A 3 13.59 -5.93 16.13
N LYS A 4 13.13 -4.69 15.96
CA LYS A 4 11.74 -4.30 16.29
C LYS A 4 10.92 -4.37 15.01
N ILE A 5 10.15 -5.43 14.87
CA ILE A 5 9.31 -5.67 13.69
C ILE A 5 7.93 -5.07 13.98
N ALA A 6 7.46 -4.13 13.16
CA ALA A 6 6.06 -3.77 13.12
C ALA A 6 5.36 -4.77 12.18
N LEU A 7 4.46 -5.59 12.72
CA LEU A 7 3.68 -6.57 11.96
C LEU A 7 2.28 -6.00 11.71
N LEU A 8 1.87 -5.96 10.44
CA LEU A 8 0.48 -5.73 10.05
C LEU A 8 -0.08 -7.00 9.44
N LEU A 9 -1.25 -7.43 9.89
CA LEU A 9 -1.96 -8.61 9.38
C LEU A 9 -3.11 -8.13 8.51
N ILE A 10 -3.10 -8.46 7.22
CA ILE A 10 -4.21 -8.14 6.32
C ILE A 10 -4.96 -9.44 6.05
N THR A 11 -6.22 -9.48 6.46
CA THR A 11 -7.11 -10.61 6.18
C THR A 11 -7.69 -10.48 4.77
N GLY A 12 -7.39 -11.43 3.89
CA GLY A 12 -7.93 -11.50 2.53
C GLY A 12 -8.82 -12.73 2.34
N ILE A 13 -10.02 -12.56 1.78
CA ILE A 13 -10.85 -13.68 1.31
C ILE A 13 -10.62 -13.79 -0.20
N CYS A 14 -10.14 -14.93 -0.70
CA CYS A 14 -9.99 -15.13 -2.15
C CYS A 14 -11.37 -15.21 -2.83
N LEU A 15 -11.59 -14.40 -3.87
CA LEU A 15 -12.78 -14.56 -4.73
C LEU A 15 -12.50 -15.69 -5.74
N ALA A 16 -13.29 -16.75 -5.64
CA ALA A 16 -13.19 -17.92 -6.51
C ALA A 16 -13.70 -17.60 -7.93
N ASN A 17 -12.86 -16.98 -8.75
CA ASN A 17 -13.11 -16.90 -10.19
C ASN A 17 -12.72 -18.25 -10.83
N THR A 18 -13.69 -19.16 -10.89
CA THR A 18 -13.89 -20.32 -11.80
C THR A 18 -12.73 -21.21 -12.27
N VAL A 19 -11.53 -21.12 -11.71
CA VAL A 19 -10.46 -22.11 -11.90
C VAL A 19 -10.26 -22.88 -10.60
N PRO A 20 -10.29 -24.22 -10.58
CA PRO A 20 -10.01 -25.01 -9.38
C PRO A 20 -8.51 -24.95 -9.06
N CYS A 21 -8.05 -23.79 -8.60
CA CYS A 21 -6.80 -23.66 -7.86
C CYS A 21 -7.22 -23.55 -6.39
N PHE A 22 -6.63 -24.38 -5.53
CA PHE A 22 -6.87 -24.37 -4.10
C PHE A 22 -6.55 -22.97 -3.54
N ALA A 23 -7.54 -22.10 -3.43
CA ALA A 23 -7.43 -20.85 -2.72
C ALA A 23 -7.63 -21.14 -1.23
N SER A 24 -6.60 -21.71 -0.59
CA SER A 24 -6.56 -21.74 0.87
C SER A 24 -6.62 -20.30 1.39
N PRO A 25 -7.40 -19.99 2.44
CA PRO A 25 -7.38 -18.67 3.05
C PRO A 25 -5.95 -18.40 3.55
N SER A 26 -5.19 -17.59 2.80
CA SER A 26 -3.86 -17.14 3.20
C SER A 26 -4.00 -15.81 3.93
N MET A 27 -3.37 -15.73 5.11
CA MET A 27 -3.22 -14.48 5.83
C MET A 27 -1.93 -13.82 5.34
N LYS A 28 -2.03 -12.59 4.82
CA LYS A 28 -0.85 -11.83 4.39
C LYS A 28 -0.27 -11.09 5.58
N VAL A 29 1.02 -11.30 5.79
CA VAL A 29 1.80 -10.63 6.82
C VAL A 29 2.73 -9.64 6.14
N SER A 30 2.67 -8.38 6.54
CA SER A 30 3.60 -7.35 6.08
C SER A 30 4.53 -6.95 7.21
N VAL A 31 5.83 -6.95 6.91
CA VAL A 31 6.89 -6.52 7.82
C VAL A 31 7.69 -5.38 7.20
N SER A 32 7.96 -4.36 8.00
CA SER A 32 8.92 -3.31 7.66
C SER A 32 10.14 -3.39 8.58
N SER A 33 11.31 -3.21 7.98
CA SER A 33 12.57 -3.04 8.71
C SER A 33 12.58 -1.66 9.36
N SER A 34 12.85 -1.59 10.67
CA SER A 34 12.91 -0.34 11.43
C SER A 34 14.30 0.31 11.48
N GLU A 35 15.32 -0.31 10.88
CA GLU A 35 16.66 0.30 10.84
C GLU A 35 16.67 1.34 9.73
N GLU A 36 16.95 2.59 10.10
CA GLU A 36 17.04 3.83 9.31
C GLU A 36 16.26 3.86 7.99
N ASN A 37 15.35 4.85 7.84
CA ASN A 37 14.66 5.09 6.58
C ASN A 37 15.61 4.96 5.39
N GLN A 38 15.42 3.93 4.57
CA GLN A 38 16.34 3.60 3.47
C GLN A 38 16.37 4.72 2.43
N TYR A 39 15.29 5.49 2.36
CA TYR A 39 15.18 6.66 1.50
C TYR A 39 14.82 7.89 2.34
N SER A 40 15.75 8.83 2.44
CA SER A 40 15.55 10.19 2.97
C SER A 40 15.20 11.20 1.88
N THR A 41 15.40 10.83 0.62
CA THR A 41 14.99 11.56 -0.59
C THR A 41 14.22 10.60 -1.49
N LEU A 42 13.36 11.12 -2.36
CA LEU A 42 12.53 10.31 -3.24
C LEU A 42 13.42 9.59 -4.27
N PRO A 43 13.47 8.24 -4.28
CA PRO A 43 14.24 7.50 -5.27
C PRO A 43 13.57 7.59 -6.65
N ASP A 44 14.36 7.55 -7.70
CA ASP A 44 13.84 7.46 -9.07
C ASP A 44 13.30 6.06 -9.39
N GLY A 45 12.58 5.96 -10.51
CA GLY A 45 11.94 4.71 -10.92
C GLY A 45 12.91 3.57 -11.23
N ASP A 46 14.14 3.87 -11.67
CA ASP A 46 15.12 2.85 -12.02
C ASP A 46 15.77 2.27 -10.75
N THR A 47 16.01 3.12 -9.74
CA THR A 47 16.43 2.71 -8.40
C THR A 47 15.37 1.80 -7.76
N LEU A 48 14.10 2.20 -7.83
CA LEU A 48 12.99 1.38 -7.31
C LEU A 48 12.89 0.03 -8.03
N GLN A 49 12.97 0.02 -9.37
CA GLN A 49 12.97 -1.21 -10.18
C GLN A 49 14.09 -2.17 -9.76
N LYS A 50 15.29 -1.65 -9.47
CA LYS A 50 16.42 -2.45 -9.00
C LYS A 50 16.19 -3.04 -7.61
N ASP A 51 15.67 -2.23 -6.68
CA ASP A 51 15.66 -2.57 -5.27
C ASP A 51 14.47 -3.46 -4.87
N VAL A 52 13.31 -3.22 -5.49
CA VAL A 52 12.05 -3.97 -5.21
C VAL A 52 11.59 -4.86 -6.36
N GLY A 53 12.18 -4.76 -7.55
CA GLY A 53 11.90 -5.65 -8.69
C GLY A 53 10.73 -5.22 -9.56
N PHE A 54 10.14 -4.04 -9.32
CA PHE A 54 9.10 -3.41 -10.14
C PHE A 54 9.19 -1.89 -10.00
N ARG A 55 8.51 -1.14 -10.87
CA ARG A 55 8.55 0.33 -10.91
C ARG A 55 7.24 0.94 -10.37
N PRO A 56 7.08 1.10 -9.05
CA PRO A 56 5.91 1.75 -8.48
C PRO A 56 5.86 3.25 -8.81
N LYS A 57 4.65 3.80 -8.85
CA LYS A 57 4.41 5.25 -8.81
C LYS A 57 4.88 5.77 -7.45
N ALA A 58 5.74 6.79 -7.47
CA ALA A 58 6.30 7.42 -6.29
C ALA A 58 6.30 8.95 -6.50
N PRO A 59 5.15 9.63 -6.33
CA PRO A 59 5.09 11.08 -6.55
C PRO A 59 5.79 11.86 -5.43
N ALA A 60 6.28 13.07 -5.71
CA ALA A 60 6.90 13.90 -4.67
C ALA A 60 5.88 14.45 -3.64
N SER A 61 4.62 14.52 -4.03
CA SER A 61 3.50 14.96 -3.21
C SER A 61 2.25 14.15 -3.51
N LEU A 62 1.35 14.07 -2.54
CA LEU A 62 -0.02 13.62 -2.72
C LEU A 62 -0.98 14.80 -2.61
N ALA A 63 -2.18 14.64 -3.18
CA ALA A 63 -3.27 15.60 -3.07
C ALA A 63 -3.47 16.12 -1.63
N GLY A 64 -3.83 17.40 -1.51
CA GLY A 64 -3.97 18.07 -0.22
C GLY A 64 -2.65 18.53 0.41
N GLY A 65 -1.53 18.47 -0.33
CA GLY A 65 -0.25 19.06 0.09
C GLY A 65 0.59 18.17 1.02
N TYR A 66 0.40 16.87 0.95
CA TYR A 66 1.24 15.91 1.70
C TYR A 66 2.53 15.70 0.93
N LEU A 67 3.67 16.02 1.53
CA LEU A 67 4.98 15.93 0.88
C LEU A 67 5.69 14.65 1.29
N PHE A 68 6.49 14.10 0.38
CA PHE A 68 7.36 12.96 0.68
C PHE A 68 8.25 13.27 1.90
N GLY A 69 8.26 12.35 2.87
CA GLY A 69 9.09 12.43 4.07
C GLY A 69 10.17 11.35 4.10
N SER A 70 9.79 10.09 3.86
CA SER A 70 10.73 8.98 3.84
C SER A 70 10.19 7.75 3.11
N GLY A 71 11.07 6.80 2.78
CA GLY A 71 10.71 5.51 2.17
C GLY A 71 11.46 4.33 2.78
N ASN A 72 10.82 3.16 2.76
CA ASN A 72 11.37 1.90 3.25
C ASN A 72 10.92 0.75 2.34
N ILE A 73 11.84 -0.16 2.01
CA ILE A 73 11.53 -1.45 1.42
C ILE A 73 10.78 -2.28 2.47
N THR A 74 9.69 -2.90 2.02
CA THR A 74 8.87 -3.79 2.83
C THR A 74 8.98 -5.21 2.29
N GLU A 75 8.76 -6.18 3.17
CA GLU A 75 8.57 -7.57 2.78
C GLU A 75 7.19 -8.02 3.21
N SER A 76 6.50 -8.75 2.34
CA SER A 76 5.22 -9.38 2.66
C SER A 76 5.24 -10.85 2.27
N PHE A 77 4.44 -11.65 2.95
CA PHE A 77 4.33 -13.09 2.68
C PHE A 77 2.97 -13.61 3.12
N ASP A 78 2.58 -14.72 2.52
CA ASP A 78 1.40 -15.48 2.88
C ASP A 78 1.78 -16.56 3.91
N LEU A 79 0.85 -16.93 4.78
CA LEU A 79 1.00 -18.14 5.58
C LEU A 79 0.23 -19.29 4.93
N ASP A 80 0.89 -20.44 4.78
CA ASP A 80 0.24 -21.69 4.39
C ASP A 80 -0.58 -22.30 5.56
N SER A 81 -1.24 -23.43 5.31
CA SER A 81 -2.05 -24.13 6.33
C SER A 81 -1.25 -24.59 7.55
N ASN A 82 0.08 -24.68 7.45
CA ASN A 82 0.98 -25.06 8.54
C ASN A 82 1.57 -23.82 9.25
N GLY A 83 1.19 -22.61 8.83
CA GLY A 83 1.75 -21.36 9.33
C GLY A 83 3.15 -21.07 8.79
N ALA A 84 3.60 -21.73 7.72
CA ALA A 84 4.87 -21.46 7.09
C ALA A 84 4.76 -20.28 6.09
N PRO A 85 5.75 -19.37 6.03
CA PRO A 85 5.74 -18.25 5.11
C PRO A 85 5.99 -18.70 3.67
N VAL A 86 5.03 -18.44 2.79
CA VAL A 86 5.06 -18.68 1.35
C VAL A 86 4.79 -17.38 0.59
N ASN A 87 4.96 -17.37 -0.74
CA ASN A 87 4.68 -16.18 -1.60
C ASN A 87 5.35 -14.88 -1.10
N LYS A 88 6.63 -14.95 -0.73
CA LYS A 88 7.39 -13.77 -0.29
C LYS A 88 7.50 -12.75 -1.41
N GLN A 89 7.18 -11.50 -1.09
CA GLN A 89 7.20 -10.37 -2.01
C GLN A 89 7.96 -9.21 -1.38
N LYS A 90 8.70 -8.48 -2.22
CA LYS A 90 9.20 -7.16 -1.85
C LYS A 90 8.17 -6.11 -2.26
N GLY A 91 8.07 -5.08 -1.44
CA GLY A 91 7.31 -3.87 -1.71
C GLY A 91 8.07 -2.64 -1.26
N ILE A 92 7.40 -1.51 -1.31
CA ILE A 92 7.91 -0.23 -0.82
C ILE A 92 6.81 0.47 -0.05
N SER A 93 7.17 1.18 1.01
CA SER A 93 6.27 2.07 1.74
C SER A 93 6.89 3.43 1.91
N PHE A 94 6.17 4.46 1.48
CA PHE A 94 6.53 5.86 1.58
C PHE A 94 5.68 6.54 2.64
N LYS A 95 6.28 7.38 3.47
CA LYS A 95 5.58 8.25 4.42
C LYS A 95 5.48 9.63 3.82
N TYR A 96 4.26 10.15 3.73
CA TYR A 96 3.98 11.53 3.37
C TYR A 96 3.47 12.30 4.57
N ILE A 97 3.87 13.57 4.68
CA ILE A 97 3.60 14.40 5.84
C ILE A 97 3.00 15.73 5.37
N LYS A 98 1.90 16.13 5.99
CA LYS A 98 1.33 17.47 5.87
C LYS A 98 1.44 18.17 7.23
N LYS A 99 1.98 19.39 7.22
CA LYS A 99 2.08 20.24 8.41
C LYS A 99 1.10 21.41 8.25
N ASP A 100 0.06 21.43 9.06
CA ASP A 100 -0.89 22.55 9.14
C ASP A 100 -0.73 23.21 10.51
N ASN A 101 -0.07 24.37 10.58
CA ASN A 101 0.17 25.14 11.81
C ASN A 101 0.58 24.27 13.02
N ASN A 102 -0.39 23.84 13.84
CA ASN A 102 -0.19 23.08 15.08
C ASN A 102 -0.48 21.57 14.95
N THR A 103 -0.81 21.05 13.77
CA THR A 103 -1.18 19.65 13.55
C THR A 103 -0.35 19.06 12.41
N SER A 104 0.26 17.89 12.66
CA SER A 104 0.92 17.12 11.62
C SER A 104 0.03 15.93 11.28
N LYS A 105 -0.38 15.83 10.02
CA LYS A 105 -0.98 14.61 9.48
C LYS A 105 0.08 13.80 8.75
N SER A 106 -0.04 12.48 8.76
CA SER A 106 0.81 11.62 7.95
C SER A 106 -0.01 10.49 7.37
N VAL A 107 0.32 10.13 6.13
CA VAL A 107 -0.24 8.98 5.43
C VAL A 107 0.91 8.14 4.90
N SER A 108 0.77 6.84 4.96
CA SER A 108 1.67 5.91 4.26
C SER A 108 1.07 5.53 2.92
N LEU A 109 1.89 5.52 1.87
CA LEU A 109 1.60 4.94 0.57
C LEU A 109 2.46 3.70 0.42
N SER A 110 1.83 2.53 0.36
CA SER A 110 2.54 1.28 0.13
C SER A 110 2.22 0.75 -1.25
N ALA A 111 3.23 0.18 -1.91
CA ALA A 111 3.11 -0.45 -3.22
C ALA A 111 3.78 -1.83 -3.19
N GLU A 112 3.10 -2.81 -3.78
CA GLU A 112 3.57 -4.18 -3.94
C GLU A 112 2.96 -4.80 -5.20
N PRO A 113 3.57 -5.85 -5.80
CA PRO A 113 2.96 -6.56 -6.90
C PRO A 113 1.57 -7.07 -6.51
N ALA A 114 0.59 -6.85 -7.39
CA ALA A 114 -0.75 -7.37 -7.19
C ALA A 114 -0.70 -8.91 -7.16
N SER A 115 -1.05 -9.49 -6.01
CA SER A 115 -1.37 -10.91 -5.92
C SER A 115 -2.86 -11.11 -6.14
N GLY A 116 -3.29 -12.30 -6.57
CA GLY A 116 -4.72 -12.64 -6.77
C GLY A 116 -5.59 -12.63 -5.50
N GLN A 117 -5.13 -11.97 -4.43
CA GLN A 117 -5.84 -11.79 -3.18
C GLN A 117 -6.82 -10.61 -3.29
N SER A 118 -8.00 -10.78 -2.71
CA SER A 118 -9.02 -9.74 -2.68
C SER A 118 -8.62 -8.57 -1.79
N LEU A 119 -8.98 -7.36 -2.22
CA LEU A 119 -8.84 -6.13 -1.47
C LEU A 119 -9.92 -6.04 -0.39
N SER A 120 -9.72 -6.75 0.73
CA SER A 120 -10.53 -6.72 1.98
C SER A 120 -12.06 -6.92 1.81
N SER A 121 -12.58 -8.01 2.39
CA SER A 121 -14.02 -8.33 2.34
C SER A 121 -14.93 -7.34 3.08
N ASN A 122 -14.38 -6.48 3.93
CA ASN A 122 -15.13 -5.52 4.76
C ASN A 122 -14.97 -4.06 4.30
N ALA A 123 -14.41 -3.85 3.11
CA ALA A 123 -14.22 -2.51 2.57
C ALA A 123 -15.50 -1.99 1.89
N SER A 124 -15.75 -0.70 2.04
CA SER A 124 -16.70 0.02 1.19
C SER A 124 -16.05 0.30 -0.16
N VAL A 125 -16.74 -0.03 -1.25
CA VAL A 125 -16.24 0.20 -2.61
C VAL A 125 -16.65 1.58 -3.10
N ILE A 126 -15.70 2.33 -3.65
CA ILE A 126 -15.87 3.65 -4.28
C ILE A 126 -15.44 3.51 -5.72
N LYS A 127 -16.26 3.97 -6.67
CA LYS A 127 -15.95 3.92 -8.09
C LYS A 127 -15.23 5.19 -8.52
N TYR A 128 -14.12 5.06 -9.23
CA TYR A 128 -13.42 6.16 -9.89
C TYR A 128 -12.99 5.73 -11.30
N GLY A 129 -13.75 6.17 -12.31
CA GLY A 129 -13.65 5.62 -13.65
C GLY A 129 -13.85 4.10 -13.65
N GLU A 130 -12.91 3.36 -14.23
CA GLU A 130 -12.88 1.89 -14.25
C GLU A 130 -12.19 1.28 -13.01
N THR A 131 -11.67 2.11 -12.11
CA THR A 131 -10.95 1.65 -10.91
C THR A 131 -11.89 1.60 -9.71
N ASP A 132 -11.93 0.44 -9.04
CA ASP A 132 -12.59 0.28 -7.75
C ASP A 132 -11.59 0.59 -6.62
N LEU A 133 -11.98 1.52 -5.73
CA LEU A 133 -11.23 1.89 -4.54
C LEU A 133 -11.87 1.25 -3.31
N TYR A 134 -11.08 0.54 -2.51
CA TYR A 134 -11.52 -0.25 -1.37
C TYR A 134 -11.18 0.48 -0.08
N TYR A 135 -12.18 1.15 0.51
CA TYR A 135 -12.03 1.93 1.73
C TYR A 135 -12.36 1.10 2.97
N SER A 136 -11.48 1.08 3.98
CA SER A 136 -11.73 0.42 5.26
C SER A 136 -11.33 1.31 6.43
N THR A 137 -12.03 1.15 7.55
CA THR A 137 -11.76 1.81 8.83
C THR A 137 -11.55 0.81 9.98
N ALA A 138 -11.54 -0.50 9.68
CA ALA A 138 -11.51 -1.56 10.69
C ALA A 138 -10.30 -1.41 11.61
N GLU A 139 -9.10 -1.33 11.04
CA GLU A 139 -7.84 -1.21 11.79
C GLU A 139 -7.27 0.20 11.69
N ALA A 140 -7.22 0.75 10.47
CA ALA A 140 -6.75 2.09 10.14
C ALA A 140 -7.70 2.69 9.10
N ASN A 141 -7.67 4.02 8.92
CA ASN A 141 -8.28 4.60 7.71
C ASN A 141 -7.37 4.21 6.55
N SER A 142 -7.90 3.41 5.63
CA SER A 142 -7.13 2.87 4.53
C SER A 142 -7.94 2.87 3.25
N LEU A 143 -7.24 3.05 2.13
CA LEU A 143 -7.81 3.00 0.79
C LEU A 143 -6.85 2.22 -0.09
N ALA A 144 -7.32 1.13 -0.68
CA ALA A 144 -6.52 0.30 -1.55
C ALA A 144 -7.11 0.24 -2.96
N TRP A 145 -6.25 0.10 -3.96
CA TRP A 145 -6.65 -0.08 -5.36
C TRP A 145 -5.56 -0.84 -6.12
N ILE A 146 -5.89 -1.30 -7.31
CA ILE A 146 -4.95 -1.91 -8.25
C ILE A 146 -4.81 -0.97 -9.45
N ASP A 147 -3.57 -0.77 -9.88
CA ASP A 147 -3.22 -0.02 -11.08
C ASP A 147 -2.15 -0.80 -11.84
N GLY A 148 -2.56 -1.41 -12.96
CA GLY A 148 -1.80 -2.44 -13.66
C GLY A 148 -1.54 -3.65 -12.77
N ASP A 149 -0.27 -4.07 -12.71
CA ASP A 149 0.19 -5.19 -11.88
C ASP A 149 0.63 -4.76 -10.47
N VAL A 150 0.30 -3.53 -10.05
CA VAL A 150 0.71 -2.99 -8.75
C VAL A 150 -0.53 -2.72 -7.89
N ARG A 151 -0.48 -3.24 -6.67
CA ARG A 151 -1.43 -2.90 -5.62
C ARG A 151 -0.89 -1.72 -4.81
N TYR A 152 -1.72 -0.71 -4.65
CA TYR A 152 -1.44 0.43 -3.79
C TYR A 152 -2.34 0.43 -2.55
N ILE A 153 -1.80 0.94 -1.44
CA ILE A 153 -2.53 1.17 -0.20
C ILE A 153 -2.12 2.52 0.36
N LEU A 154 -3.08 3.42 0.50
CA LEU A 154 -2.96 4.56 1.41
C LEU A 154 -3.45 4.15 2.79
N MET A 155 -2.70 4.49 3.83
CA MET A 155 -3.07 4.14 5.20
C MET A 155 -2.64 5.22 6.20
N ASP A 156 -3.58 5.61 7.05
CA ASP A 156 -3.35 6.38 8.27
C ASP A 156 -3.82 5.61 9.51
N ILE A 157 -2.86 5.18 10.31
CA ILE A 157 -3.07 4.43 11.55
C ILE A 157 -3.76 5.31 12.61
N ASN A 158 -3.55 6.62 12.58
CA ASN A 158 -4.11 7.53 13.59
C ASN A 158 -5.58 7.91 13.30
N LYS A 159 -6.11 7.53 12.13
CA LYS A 159 -7.47 7.84 11.68
C LYS A 159 -7.79 9.35 11.69
N ILE A 160 -6.78 10.18 11.43
CA ILE A 160 -6.84 11.65 11.34
C ILE A 160 -7.08 12.08 9.88
N VAL A 161 -6.50 11.36 8.91
CA VAL A 161 -6.70 11.60 7.48
C VAL A 161 -8.09 11.06 7.10
N THR A 162 -8.93 11.93 6.52
CA THR A 162 -10.31 11.58 6.22
C THR A 162 -10.42 10.68 5.00
N ARG A 163 -11.60 10.05 4.82
CA ARG A 163 -11.93 9.31 3.61
C ARG A 163 -11.74 10.15 2.35
N ASP A 164 -12.26 11.37 2.34
CA ASP A 164 -12.21 12.25 1.16
C ASP A 164 -10.77 12.67 0.84
N GLU A 165 -9.94 12.92 1.87
CA GLU A 165 -8.51 13.15 1.69
C GLU A 165 -7.82 11.93 1.05
N LEU A 166 -8.09 10.72 1.53
CA LEU A 166 -7.51 9.49 0.96
C LEU A 166 -7.98 9.24 -0.48
N VAL A 167 -9.25 9.50 -0.78
CA VAL A 167 -9.81 9.36 -2.13
C VAL A 167 -9.13 10.34 -3.08
N ALA A 168 -9.04 11.62 -2.72
CA ALA A 168 -8.37 12.62 -3.55
C ALA A 168 -6.90 12.25 -3.87
N MET A 169 -6.19 11.66 -2.90
CA MET A 169 -4.81 11.18 -3.13
C MET A 169 -4.76 10.01 -4.12
N ALA A 170 -5.69 9.06 -4.02
CA ALA A 170 -5.74 7.92 -4.93
C ALA A 170 -6.14 8.35 -6.35
N GLU A 171 -7.11 9.25 -6.50
CA GLU A 171 -7.52 9.83 -7.79
C GLU A 171 -6.33 10.50 -8.49
N ASP A 172 -5.62 11.39 -7.79
CA ASP A 172 -4.42 12.07 -8.29
C ASP A 172 -3.33 11.07 -8.72
N MET A 173 -3.11 10.00 -7.94
CA MET A 173 -2.16 8.94 -8.29
C MET A 173 -2.58 8.13 -9.52
N ILE A 174 -3.86 7.82 -9.66
CA ILE A 174 -4.40 7.07 -10.81
C ILE A 174 -4.20 7.90 -12.08
N ASP A 175 -4.42 9.20 -12.01
CA ASP A 175 -4.28 10.12 -13.14
C ASP A 175 -2.83 10.48 -13.49
N LEU A 176 -1.89 10.39 -12.55
CA LEU A 176 -0.46 10.70 -12.74
C LEU A 176 0.25 9.98 -13.91
N GLY A 177 -0.36 8.94 -14.48
CA GLY A 177 0.15 8.18 -15.62
C GLY A 177 -0.68 8.30 -16.91
N LYS A 178 -1.79 9.04 -16.90
CA LYS A 178 -2.70 9.15 -18.06
C LYS A 178 -2.31 10.26 -19.03
N ASP A 179 -1.47 11.20 -18.62
CA ASP A 179 -1.03 12.35 -19.45
C ASP A 179 0.08 12.03 -20.47
N LEU A 180 0.44 10.74 -20.63
CA LEU A 180 1.51 10.29 -21.54
C LEU A 180 1.02 9.70 -22.87
N HIS A 181 -0.27 9.85 -23.21
CA HIS A 181 -0.85 9.37 -24.47
C HIS A 181 -1.64 10.44 -25.22
#